data_AF-A0A497RZ44-F1
#
_entry.id   AF-A0A497RZ44-F1
#
_cell.length_a   1.000
_cell.length_b   1.000
_cell.length_c   1.000
_cell.angle_alpha   90.00
_cell.angle_beta   90.00
_cell.angle_gamma   90.00
#
_symmetry.space_group_name_H-M   'P 1'
#
loop_
_entity.id
_entity.type
_entity.pdbx_description
1 polymer ?
#
loop_
_entity_poly.entity_id
_entity_poly.type
_entity_poly.pdbx_seq_one_letter_code
_entity_poly.pdbx_strand_id
1 'polypeptide(L)'
;FEKDLKKFESLVEKYKRRILLTISNLVGLEWEEKDIIIYPFPRSVKIPSMSFPLIIALKKDPYFSLYCLIHELCHRFIELNKNLYEISFKKDKLKGESFAEFLTIEVLSRIFGEAKAKELHEEEKKIVTTRNMEESSKLVREFRRKYDLNKKTLFEYLRDGI
;
A
#
# COMPACT_ATOMS: atom_id res chain seq x y z
N PHE A 1 -16.55 -17.78 0.00
CA PHE A 1 -16.27 -16.62 -0.86
C PHE A 1 -17.22 -15.47 -0.53
N GLU A 2 -18.53 -15.58 -0.76
CA GLU A 2 -19.51 -14.49 -0.53
C GLU A 2 -19.45 -13.84 0.86
N LYS A 3 -19.36 -14.65 1.93
CA LYS A 3 -19.25 -14.12 3.30
C LYS A 3 -17.99 -13.28 3.52
N ASP A 4 -16.88 -13.69 2.90
CA ASP A 4 -15.60 -12.98 3.00
C ASP A 4 -15.65 -11.69 2.17
N LEU A 5 -16.26 -11.78 0.98
CA LEU A 5 -16.48 -10.64 0.08
C LEU A 5 -17.32 -9.55 0.76
N LYS A 6 -18.47 -9.89 1.34
CA LYS A 6 -19.34 -8.93 2.05
C LYS A 6 -18.62 -8.20 3.19
N LYS A 7 -17.77 -8.91 3.93
CA LYS A 7 -16.95 -8.31 5.01
C LYS A 7 -15.91 -7.35 4.44
N PHE A 8 -15.24 -7.75 3.38
CA PHE A 8 -14.25 -6.91 2.70
C PHE A 8 -14.89 -5.66 2.10
N GLU A 9 -15.99 -5.80 1.35
CA GLU A 9 -16.76 -4.68 0.78
C GLU A 9 -17.24 -3.71 1.85
N SER A 10 -17.72 -4.21 2.99
CA SER A 10 -18.13 -3.36 4.11
C SER A 10 -16.96 -2.54 4.67
N LEU A 11 -15.75 -3.12 4.78
CA LEU A 11 -14.56 -2.36 5.19
C LEU A 11 -14.13 -1.36 4.12
N VAL A 12 -14.14 -1.76 2.85
CA VAL A 12 -13.80 -0.86 1.73
C VAL A 12 -14.76 0.33 1.73
N GLU A 13 -16.06 0.12 1.83
CA GLU A 13 -17.04 1.21 1.84
C GLU A 13 -16.83 2.14 3.04
N LYS A 14 -16.54 1.57 4.22
CA LYS A 14 -16.29 2.34 5.44
C LYS A 14 -15.02 3.20 5.34
N TYR A 15 -13.97 2.75 4.65
CA TYR A 15 -12.66 3.39 4.69
C TYR A 15 -12.19 3.99 3.36
N LYS A 16 -12.85 3.74 2.21
CA LYS A 16 -12.37 4.12 0.86
C LYS A 16 -11.94 5.59 0.77
N ARG A 17 -12.80 6.51 1.22
CA ARG A 17 -12.51 7.96 1.17
C ARG A 17 -11.33 8.32 2.06
N ARG A 18 -11.25 7.73 3.26
CA ARG A 18 -10.16 7.98 4.21
C ARG A 18 -8.83 7.41 3.69
N ILE A 19 -8.85 6.24 3.04
CA ILE A 19 -7.66 5.63 2.43
C ILE A 19 -7.08 6.54 1.35
N LEU A 20 -7.90 6.93 0.37
CA LEU A 20 -7.44 7.77 -0.74
C LEU A 20 -6.95 9.13 -0.25
N LEU A 21 -7.70 9.78 0.64
CA LEU A 21 -7.29 11.06 1.23
C LEU A 21 -5.98 10.93 2.02
N THR A 22 -5.79 9.83 2.76
CA THR A 22 -4.56 9.61 3.52
C THR A 22 -3.37 9.41 2.58
N ILE A 23 -3.53 8.63 1.50
CA ILE A 23 -2.49 8.46 0.48
C ILE A 23 -2.15 9.82 -0.15
N SER A 24 -3.14 10.56 -0.62
CA SER A 24 -2.94 11.89 -1.23
C SER A 24 -2.25 12.86 -0.29
N ASN A 25 -2.64 12.92 0.99
CA ASN A 25 -2.02 13.80 1.97
C ASN A 25 -0.57 13.39 2.28
N LEU A 26 -0.30 12.10 2.35
CA LEU A 26 1.05 11.58 2.58
C LEU A 26 1.98 11.90 1.40
N VAL A 27 1.46 11.73 0.19
CA VAL A 27 2.24 11.94 -1.02
C VAL A 27 2.35 13.41 -1.40
N GLY A 28 1.35 14.22 -1.07
CA GLY A 28 1.27 15.65 -1.46
C GLY A 28 0.75 15.87 -2.88
N LEU A 29 0.03 14.89 -3.43
CA LEU A 29 -0.56 14.92 -4.78
C LEU A 29 -2.00 14.41 -4.73
N GLU A 30 -2.85 14.91 -5.62
CA GLU A 30 -4.24 14.47 -5.73
C GLU A 30 -4.34 13.10 -6.42
N TRP A 31 -5.39 12.34 -6.08
CA TRP A 31 -5.71 11.09 -6.77
C TRP A 31 -6.43 11.40 -8.09
N GLU A 32 -5.82 11.00 -9.22
CA GLU A 32 -6.33 11.38 -10.55
C GLU A 32 -7.46 10.47 -11.06
N GLU A 33 -7.50 9.19 -10.66
CA GLU A 33 -8.50 8.26 -11.18
C GLU A 33 -9.88 8.50 -10.56
N LYS A 34 -10.89 8.66 -11.42
CA LYS A 34 -12.28 8.84 -10.99
C LYS A 34 -12.89 7.57 -10.42
N ASP A 35 -12.60 6.44 -11.05
CA ASP A 35 -13.17 5.13 -10.72
C ASP A 35 -12.05 4.12 -10.44
N ILE A 36 -12.10 3.50 -9.26
CA ILE A 36 -11.19 2.42 -8.86
C ILE A 36 -12.00 1.12 -8.83
N ILE A 37 -11.81 0.28 -9.85
CA ILE A 37 -12.44 -1.03 -9.93
C ILE A 37 -11.56 -2.05 -9.21
N ILE A 38 -12.12 -2.74 -8.22
CA ILE A 38 -11.45 -3.79 -7.44
C ILE A 38 -12.00 -5.15 -7.89
N TYR A 39 -11.10 -6.08 -8.21
CA TYR A 39 -11.43 -7.46 -8.56
C TYR A 39 -11.10 -8.40 -7.40
N PRO A 40 -12.07 -8.76 -6.53
CA PRO A 40 -11.84 -9.66 -5.41
C PRO A 40 -11.80 -11.12 -5.88
N PHE A 41 -10.77 -11.86 -5.45
CA PHE A 41 -10.60 -13.28 -5.76
C PHE A 41 -10.75 -14.15 -4.50
N PRO A 42 -11.25 -15.38 -4.64
CA PRO A 42 -11.41 -16.28 -3.50
C PRO A 42 -10.07 -16.69 -2.89
N ARG A 43 -10.08 -16.96 -1.58
CA ARG A 43 -8.94 -17.44 -0.78
C ARG A 43 -8.19 -18.64 -1.38
N SER A 44 -8.88 -19.47 -2.16
CA SER A 44 -8.31 -20.66 -2.81
C SER A 44 -7.38 -20.32 -3.98
N VAL A 45 -7.42 -19.09 -4.49
CA VAL A 45 -6.61 -18.66 -5.61
C VAL A 45 -5.23 -18.25 -5.11
N LYS A 46 -4.19 -18.85 -5.71
CA LYS A 46 -2.78 -18.57 -5.38
C LYS A 46 -2.24 -17.28 -6.00
N ILE A 47 -3.05 -16.54 -6.75
CA ILE A 47 -2.65 -15.27 -7.37
C ILE A 47 -2.37 -14.27 -6.23
N PRO A 48 -1.16 -13.67 -6.17
CA PRO A 48 -0.89 -12.57 -5.27
C PRO A 48 -1.71 -11.35 -5.67
N SER A 49 -1.94 -10.42 -4.74
CA SER A 49 -2.57 -9.15 -5.09
C SER A 49 -1.74 -8.40 -6.16
N MET A 50 -2.41 -7.61 -7.00
CA MET A 50 -1.75 -6.86 -8.08
C MET A 50 -2.42 -5.49 -8.24
N SER A 51 -1.63 -4.47 -8.57
CA SER A 51 -2.07 -3.08 -8.71
C SER A 51 -2.77 -2.78 -10.04
N PHE A 52 -2.41 -3.50 -11.11
CA PHE A 52 -2.97 -3.30 -12.45
C PHE A 52 -3.12 -4.63 -13.24
N PRO A 53 -4.35 -5.12 -13.48
CA PRO A 53 -5.62 -4.68 -12.90
C PRO A 53 -5.64 -4.88 -11.37
N LEU A 54 -6.42 -4.07 -10.63
CA LEU A 54 -6.46 -4.09 -9.16
C LEU A 54 -7.14 -5.35 -8.63
N ILE A 55 -6.36 -6.41 -8.44
CA ILE A 55 -6.79 -7.73 -8.00
C ILE A 55 -6.46 -7.91 -6.53
N ILE A 56 -7.44 -8.32 -5.72
CA ILE A 56 -7.26 -8.57 -4.29
C ILE A 56 -7.66 -10.00 -3.97
N ALA A 57 -6.69 -10.83 -3.61
CA ALA A 57 -6.97 -12.16 -3.07
C ALA A 57 -7.52 -12.01 -1.64
N LEU A 58 -8.80 -12.35 -1.45
CA LEU A 58 -9.43 -12.27 -0.13
C LEU A 58 -8.70 -13.15 0.87
N LYS A 59 -8.66 -12.71 2.13
CA LYS A 59 -7.97 -13.36 3.25
C LYS A 59 -8.97 -13.69 4.36
N LYS A 60 -8.56 -14.53 5.31
CA LYS A 60 -9.42 -14.92 6.44
C LYS A 60 -9.74 -13.71 7.32
N ASP A 61 -8.73 -12.87 7.56
CA ASP A 61 -8.91 -11.55 8.15
C ASP A 61 -9.26 -10.53 7.04
N PRO A 62 -10.45 -9.90 7.08
CA PRO A 62 -10.81 -8.85 6.13
C PRO A 62 -9.92 -7.60 6.27
N TYR A 63 -9.32 -7.33 7.43
CA TYR A 63 -8.35 -6.24 7.59
C TYR A 63 -7.03 -6.53 6.86
N PHE A 64 -6.62 -7.79 6.79
CA PHE A 64 -5.45 -8.18 5.99
C PHE A 64 -5.75 -8.11 4.48
N SER A 65 -7.01 -8.34 4.07
CA SER A 65 -7.42 -8.06 2.67
C SER A 65 -7.38 -6.55 2.37
N LEU A 66 -7.78 -5.72 3.34
CA LEU A 66 -7.71 -4.26 3.23
C LEU A 66 -6.26 -3.75 3.23
N TYR A 67 -5.36 -4.38 3.99
CA TYR A 67 -3.92 -4.15 3.93
C TYR A 67 -3.40 -4.32 2.50
N CYS A 68 -3.69 -5.47 1.87
CA CYS A 68 -3.29 -5.73 0.49
C CYS A 68 -3.87 -4.69 -0.46
N LEU A 69 -5.14 -4.29 -0.29
CA LEU A 69 -5.74 -3.24 -1.12
C LEU A 69 -4.97 -1.91 -1.00
N ILE A 70 -4.63 -1.50 0.22
CA ILE A 70 -3.87 -0.27 0.44
C ILE A 70 -2.48 -0.35 -0.20
N HIS A 71 -1.81 -1.51 -0.10
CA HIS A 71 -0.53 -1.76 -0.77
C HIS A 71 -0.61 -1.59 -2.28
N GLU A 72 -1.58 -2.25 -2.91
CA GLU A 72 -1.77 -2.14 -4.35
C GLU A 72 -2.20 -0.73 -4.80
N LEU A 73 -2.96 -0.01 -3.96
CA LEU A 73 -3.28 1.39 -4.21
C LEU A 73 -2.05 2.29 -4.10
N CYS A 74 -1.13 2.04 -3.17
CA CYS A 74 0.13 2.78 -3.09
C CYS A 74 0.98 2.57 -4.35
N HIS A 75 1.10 1.32 -4.82
CA HIS A 75 1.74 1.01 -6.12
C HIS A 75 1.09 1.79 -7.25
N ARG A 76 -0.24 1.69 -7.37
CA ARG A 76 -1.01 2.34 -8.42
C ARG A 76 -0.82 3.86 -8.41
N PHE A 77 -0.83 4.49 -7.25
CA PHE A 77 -0.59 5.92 -7.12
C PHE A 77 0.81 6.32 -7.63
N ILE A 78 1.85 5.60 -7.20
CA ILE A 78 3.24 5.89 -7.61
C ILE A 78 3.38 5.72 -9.12
N GLU A 79 2.81 4.65 -9.69
CA GLU A 79 2.96 4.33 -11.11
C GLU A 79 2.23 5.30 -12.03
N LEU A 80 1.09 5.85 -11.61
CA LEU A 80 0.34 6.83 -12.39
C LEU A 80 0.95 8.24 -12.32
N ASN A 81 1.74 8.52 -11.28
CA ASN A 81 2.37 9.82 -11.09
C ASN A 81 3.79 9.84 -11.70
N LYS A 82 3.94 10.53 -12.85
CA LYS A 82 5.24 10.66 -13.54
C LYS A 82 6.38 11.18 -12.66
N ASN A 83 6.08 12.06 -11.70
CA ASN A 83 7.05 12.64 -10.78
C ASN A 83 7.63 11.61 -9.80
N LEU A 84 6.98 10.45 -9.65
CA LEU A 84 7.34 9.38 -8.73
C LEU A 84 7.87 8.13 -9.48
N TYR A 85 8.05 8.21 -10.80
CA TYR A 85 8.43 7.05 -11.61
C TYR A 85 9.77 6.43 -11.19
N GLU A 86 10.73 7.24 -10.73
CA GLU A 86 12.06 6.80 -10.26
C GLU A 86 12.04 5.95 -8.97
N ILE A 87 10.90 5.89 -8.29
CA ILE A 87 10.68 5.03 -7.13
C ILE A 87 9.60 3.97 -7.40
N SER A 88 9.13 3.83 -8.64
CA SER A 88 8.09 2.87 -9.02
C SER A 88 8.62 1.44 -9.15
N PHE A 89 7.72 0.47 -8.91
CA PHE A 89 7.98 -0.96 -9.13
C PHE A 89 8.45 -1.26 -10.56
N LYS A 90 7.88 -0.59 -11.56
CA LYS A 90 8.24 -0.76 -12.98
C LYS A 90 9.68 -0.38 -13.28
N LYS A 91 10.24 0.59 -12.53
CA LYS A 91 11.62 1.05 -12.69
C LYS A 91 12.59 0.18 -11.89
N ASP A 92 12.26 -0.09 -10.64
CA ASP A 92 13.04 -0.93 -9.74
C ASP A 92 12.07 -1.71 -8.85
N LYS A 93 11.99 -3.01 -9.10
CA LYS A 93 11.05 -3.91 -8.42
C LYS A 93 11.22 -3.89 -6.90
N LEU A 94 12.46 -4.03 -6.42
CA LEU A 94 12.71 -4.11 -4.98
C LEU A 94 12.40 -2.77 -4.32
N LYS A 95 12.93 -1.68 -4.88
CA LYS A 95 12.71 -0.33 -4.36
C LYS A 95 11.23 0.05 -4.37
N GLY A 96 10.51 -0.29 -5.44
CA GLY A 96 9.09 -0.02 -5.58
C GLY A 96 8.24 -0.81 -4.59
N GLU A 97 8.48 -2.11 -4.40
CA GLU A 97 7.79 -2.90 -3.36
C GLU A 97 8.05 -2.34 -1.97
N SER A 98 9.31 -2.06 -1.63
CA SER A 98 9.67 -1.49 -0.33
C SER A 98 9.06 -0.12 -0.11
N PHE A 99 8.90 0.68 -1.17
CA PHE A 99 8.30 2.00 -1.06
C PHE A 99 6.78 1.92 -0.87
N ALA A 100 6.10 1.03 -1.59
CA ALA A 100 4.69 0.74 -1.37
C ALA A 100 4.43 0.17 0.03
N GLU A 101 5.30 -0.71 0.52
CA GLU A 101 5.28 -1.24 1.89
C GLU A 101 5.41 -0.11 2.92
N PHE A 102 6.39 0.78 2.73
CA PHE A 102 6.57 1.97 3.56
C PHE A 102 5.30 2.83 3.62
N LEU A 103 4.75 3.23 2.47
CA LEU A 103 3.53 4.04 2.41
C LEU A 103 2.33 3.33 3.02
N THR A 104 2.19 2.02 2.79
CA THR A 104 1.09 1.21 3.35
C THR A 104 1.09 1.28 4.86
N ILE A 105 2.26 1.13 5.49
CA ILE A 105 2.35 1.21 6.95
C ILE A 105 2.02 2.63 7.44
N GLU A 106 2.47 3.67 6.75
CA GLU A 106 2.15 5.07 7.07
C GLU A 106 0.65 5.37 6.96
N VAL A 107 -0.02 4.84 5.94
CA VAL A 107 -1.47 4.95 5.74
C VAL A 107 -2.22 4.23 6.85
N LEU A 108 -1.88 2.97 7.09
CA LEU A 108 -2.53 2.15 8.12
C LEU A 108 -2.37 2.76 9.52
N SER A 109 -1.19 3.31 9.83
CA SER A 109 -0.94 3.94 11.12
C SER A 109 -1.84 5.15 11.34
N ARG A 110 -2.10 5.96 10.30
CA ARG A 110 -3.02 7.11 10.35
C ARG A 110 -4.50 6.72 10.40
N ILE A 111 -4.87 5.54 9.90
CA ILE A 111 -6.26 5.09 9.85
C ILE A 111 -6.64 4.27 11.10
N PHE A 112 -5.77 3.35 11.51
CA PHE A 112 -6.04 2.31 12.50
C PHE A 112 -5.11 2.37 13.72
N GLY A 113 -4.09 3.23 13.72
CA GLY A 113 -3.07 3.33 14.76
C GLY A 113 -1.87 2.41 14.50
N GLU A 114 -0.72 2.80 15.06
CA GLU A 114 0.57 2.11 14.84
C GLU A 114 0.55 0.64 15.24
N ALA A 115 -0.12 0.30 16.34
CA ALA A 115 -0.20 -1.07 16.83
C ALA A 115 -0.86 -2.00 15.80
N LYS A 116 -1.98 -1.57 15.19
CA LYS A 116 -2.68 -2.37 14.19
C LYS A 116 -1.92 -2.43 12.86
N ALA A 117 -1.29 -1.33 12.47
CA ALA A 117 -0.44 -1.29 11.29
C ALA A 117 0.73 -2.29 11.40
N LYS A 118 1.39 -2.31 12.56
CA LYS A 118 2.47 -3.26 12.87
C LYS A 118 1.98 -4.70 12.87
N GLU A 119 0.84 -4.99 13.49
CA GLU A 119 0.24 -6.32 13.50
C GLU A 119 0.03 -6.88 12.09
N LEU A 120 -0.64 -6.11 11.22
CA LEU A 120 -0.94 -6.54 9.84
C LEU A 120 0.33 -6.71 9.00
N HIS A 121 1.30 -5.82 9.18
CA HIS A 121 2.57 -5.89 8.46
C HIS A 121 3.42 -7.10 8.87
N GLU A 122 3.42 -7.48 10.15
CA GLU A 122 4.10 -8.69 10.61
C GLU A 122 3.36 -9.98 10.15
N GLU A 123 2.06 -9.91 9.89
CA GLU A 123 1.33 -11.02 9.24
C GLU A 123 1.79 -11.22 7.79
N GLU A 124 2.00 -10.13 7.04
CA GLU A 124 2.53 -10.18 5.68
C GLU A 124 3.91 -10.85 5.61
N LYS A 125 4.84 -10.45 6.48
CA LYS A 125 6.20 -11.00 6.53
C LYS A 125 6.25 -12.50 6.74
N LYS A 126 5.25 -13.09 7.40
CA LYS A 126 5.18 -14.54 7.60
C LYS A 126 4.81 -15.30 6.32
N ILE A 127 4.17 -14.61 5.37
CA ILE A 127 3.69 -15.19 4.12
C ILE A 127 4.75 -15.06 3.03
N VAL A 128 5.52 -13.98 3.02
CA VAL A 128 6.58 -13.73 2.03
C VAL A 128 7.88 -14.39 2.46
N THR A 129 8.24 -15.53 1.86
CA THR A 129 9.51 -16.23 2.15
C THR A 129 10.68 -15.80 1.25
N THR A 130 11.76 -15.39 1.90
CA THR A 130 13.21 -15.50 1.56
C THR A 130 13.90 -14.56 0.55
N ARG A 131 15.10 -14.12 0.98
CA ARG A 131 16.10 -13.16 0.43
C ARG A 131 15.70 -11.70 0.27
N ASN A 132 14.61 -11.37 -0.42
CA ASN A 132 14.28 -9.95 -0.67
C ASN A 132 13.71 -9.23 0.57
N MET A 133 13.30 -9.95 1.61
CA MET A 133 12.63 -9.38 2.77
C MET A 133 13.57 -8.59 3.70
N GLU A 134 14.82 -9.04 3.87
CA GLU A 134 15.81 -8.29 4.66
C GLU A 134 16.20 -6.98 3.98
N GLU A 135 16.41 -7.04 2.66
CA GLU A 135 16.70 -5.86 1.85
C GLU A 135 15.49 -4.92 1.81
N SER A 136 14.27 -5.44 1.64
CA SER A 136 13.06 -4.62 1.72
C SER A 136 12.92 -3.94 3.09
N SER A 137 13.13 -4.69 4.17
CA SER A 137 13.09 -4.16 5.53
C SER A 137 14.19 -3.11 5.79
N LYS A 138 15.34 -3.19 5.12
CA LYS A 138 16.37 -2.15 5.17
C LYS A 138 15.89 -0.90 4.44
N LEU A 139 15.39 -1.03 3.21
CA LEU A 139 14.87 0.07 2.41
C LEU A 139 13.70 0.78 3.08
N VAL A 140 12.74 0.06 3.66
CA VAL A 140 11.62 0.65 4.43
C VAL A 140 12.13 1.50 5.60
N ARG A 141 13.15 1.02 6.32
CA ARG A 141 13.78 1.78 7.41
C ARG A 141 14.51 3.01 6.90
N GLU A 142 15.19 2.91 5.76
CA GLU A 142 15.85 4.03 5.11
C GLU A 142 14.84 5.09 4.65
N PHE A 143 13.73 4.68 4.03
CA PHE A 143 12.65 5.57 3.63
C PHE A 143 12.02 6.29 4.83
N ARG A 144 11.77 5.60 5.94
CA ARG A 144 11.29 6.26 7.18
C ARG A 144 12.26 7.29 7.74
N ARG A 145 13.57 7.02 7.65
CA ARG A 145 14.58 7.98 8.10
C ARG A 145 14.68 9.18 7.17
N LYS A 146 14.53 8.94 5.86
CA LYS A 146 14.67 9.97 4.82
C LYS A 146 13.41 10.84 4.68
N TYR A 147 12.23 10.25 4.80
CA TYR A 147 10.93 10.88 4.55
C TYR A 147 10.10 10.88 5.83
N ASP A 148 10.26 11.93 6.63
CA ASP A 148 9.43 12.16 7.82
C ASP A 148 8.08 12.76 7.38
N LEU A 149 7.13 11.89 7.04
CA LEU A 149 5.82 12.26 6.52
C LEU A 149 4.88 12.91 7.56
N ASN A 150 5.38 13.19 8.77
CA ASN A 150 4.72 14.08 9.72
C ASN A 150 5.13 15.55 9.54
N LYS A 151 6.25 15.81 8.87
CA LYS A 151 6.80 17.16 8.64
C LYS A 151 6.53 17.70 7.25
N LYS A 152 6.69 16.85 6.24
CA LYS A 152 6.53 17.21 4.82
C LYS A 152 5.91 16.04 4.06
N THR A 153 5.20 16.34 2.99
CA THR A 153 4.71 15.35 2.04
C THR A 153 5.87 14.74 1.23
N LEU A 154 5.64 13.58 0.63
CA LEU A 154 6.65 12.94 -0.23
C LEU A 154 7.06 13.85 -1.39
N PHE A 155 6.10 14.50 -2.04
CA PHE A 155 6.35 15.37 -3.17
C PHE A 155 7.25 16.55 -2.80
N GLU A 156 7.06 17.14 -1.62
CA GLU A 156 7.95 18.19 -1.10
C GLU A 156 9.38 17.67 -0.90
N TYR A 157 9.55 16.48 -0.32
CA TYR A 157 10.88 15.86 -0.19
C TYR A 157 11.58 15.59 -1.52
N LEU A 158 10.82 15.18 -2.53
CA LEU A 158 11.37 14.87 -3.85
C LEU A 158 11.70 16.15 -4.63
N ARG A 159 10.91 17.23 -4.45
CA ARG A 159 11.18 18.53 -5.05
C ARG A 159 12.41 19.21 -4.43
N ASP A 160 12.56 19.18 -3.11
CA ASP A 160 13.66 19.85 -2.42
C ASP A 160 15.03 19.14 -2.62
N GLY A 161 15.03 17.94 -3.21
CA GLY A 161 16.23 17.16 -3.54
C GLY A 161 16.69 17.27 -5.00
N ILE A 162 16.04 18.11 -5.81
CA ILE A 162 16.39 18.49 -7.20
C ILE A 162 16.99 19.90 -7.15
#